data_AF-A0A355ICG8-F1
#
_entry.id   AF-A0A355ICG8-F1
#
_cell.length_a   1.000
_cell.length_b   1.000
_cell.length_c   1.000
_cell.angle_alpha   90.00
_cell.angle_beta   90.00
_cell.angle_gamma   90.00
#
_symmetry.space_group_name_H-M   'P 1'
#
loop_
_entity.id
_entity.type
_entity.pdbx_description
1 polymer ?
#
loop_
_entity_poly.entity_id
_entity_poly.type
_entity_poly.pdbx_seq_one_letter_code
_entity_poly.pdbx_strand_id
1 'polypeptide(L)'
;LVEIMAAISLTVIIMAFVAQAFQAGVDSWTNAGNRTDLMQSGRYLISRISSDLQNSYLSQTNTSCYFQGDSAGVHCVVPGGVWGFQTIEYRYDPGYRAVFRAATDDPENPPDLSYLDESFLDGVQKLTFRYYDATRKTWLDFWDSRQVEARLPDLVEIRLSLQPSQSEDPAYDFPPTAVKLMVRQLQRGSRLGR
;
A
#
# COMPACT_ATOMS: atom_id res chain seq x y z
N LEU A 1 -42.55 -51.44 -9.85
CA LEU A 1 -41.09 -51.59 -10.07
C LEU A 1 -40.56 -50.48 -10.98
N VAL A 2 -41.14 -50.26 -12.16
CA VAL A 2 -40.83 -49.10 -13.05
C VAL A 2 -40.99 -47.75 -12.33
N GLU A 3 -42.06 -47.58 -11.55
CA GLU A 3 -42.35 -46.35 -10.80
C GLU A 3 -41.27 -46.00 -9.76
N ILE A 4 -40.71 -47.01 -9.08
CA ILE A 4 -39.63 -46.82 -8.10
C ILE A 4 -38.33 -46.43 -8.82
N MET A 5 -38.05 -47.04 -9.99
CA MET A 5 -36.88 -46.68 -10.79
C MET A 5 -36.98 -45.25 -11.34
N ALA A 6 -38.18 -44.83 -11.77
CA ALA A 6 -38.44 -43.47 -12.23
C ALA A 6 -38.26 -42.43 -11.10
N ALA A 7 -38.77 -42.71 -9.90
CA ALA A 7 -38.63 -41.84 -8.74
C ALA A 7 -37.17 -41.68 -8.30
N ILE A 8 -36.39 -42.77 -8.28
CA ILE A 8 -34.96 -42.73 -7.97
C ILE A 8 -34.21 -41.91 -9.03
N SER A 9 -34.50 -42.12 -10.31
CA SER A 9 -33.86 -41.39 -11.41
C SER A 9 -34.12 -39.88 -11.31
N LEU A 10 -35.38 -39.49 -11.06
CA LEU A 10 -35.74 -38.09 -10.85
C LEU A 10 -35.00 -37.50 -9.64
N THR A 11 -34.93 -38.25 -8.54
CA THR A 11 -34.25 -37.81 -7.31
C THR A 11 -32.76 -37.56 -7.55
N VAL A 12 -32.08 -38.47 -8.26
CA VAL A 12 -30.66 -38.31 -8.60
C VAL A 12 -30.43 -37.08 -9.48
N ILE A 13 -31.30 -36.85 -10.47
CA ILE A 13 -31.21 -35.68 -11.35
C ILE A 13 -31.39 -34.39 -10.53
N ILE A 14 -32.44 -34.32 -9.69
CA ILE A 14 -32.69 -33.16 -8.83
C ILE A 14 -31.50 -32.92 -7.89
N MET A 15 -30.97 -33.97 -7.28
CA MET A 15 -29.85 -33.85 -6.34
C MET A 15 -28.57 -33.38 -7.03
N ALA A 16 -28.32 -33.80 -8.27
CA ALA A 16 -27.21 -33.31 -9.08
C ALA A 16 -27.36 -31.82 -9.43
N PHE A 17 -28.57 -31.34 -9.73
CA PHE A 17 -28.83 -29.92 -9.96
C PHE A 17 -28.66 -29.09 -8.69
N VAL A 18 -29.16 -29.57 -7.55
CA VAL A 18 -29.02 -28.89 -6.25
C VAL A 18 -27.55 -28.81 -5.84
N ALA A 19 -26.79 -29.89 -6.00
CA ALA A 19 -25.35 -29.91 -5.70
C ALA A 19 -24.58 -28.89 -6.55
N GLN A 20 -24.87 -28.82 -7.85
CA GLN A 20 -24.25 -27.83 -8.75
C GLN A 20 -24.61 -26.39 -8.37
N ALA A 21 -25.88 -26.10 -8.10
CA ALA A 21 -26.32 -24.76 -7.71
C ALA A 21 -25.69 -24.34 -6.37
N PHE A 22 -25.58 -25.27 -5.42
CA PHE A 22 -24.96 -25.01 -4.13
C PHE A 22 -23.46 -24.74 -4.26
N GLN A 23 -22.73 -25.55 -5.03
CA GLN A 23 -21.31 -25.34 -5.32
C GLN A 23 -21.07 -23.99 -5.99
N ALA A 24 -21.84 -23.66 -7.03
CA ALA A 24 -21.77 -22.37 -7.71
C ALA A 24 -22.04 -21.20 -6.75
N GLY A 25 -22.97 -21.36 -5.80
CA GLY A 25 -23.25 -20.36 -4.77
C GLY A 25 -22.08 -20.16 -3.80
N VAL A 26 -21.46 -21.26 -3.35
CA VAL A 26 -20.28 -21.22 -2.47
C VAL A 26 -19.09 -20.57 -3.18
N ASP A 27 -18.81 -20.98 -4.41
CA ASP A 27 -17.70 -20.45 -5.22
C ASP A 27 -17.88 -18.96 -5.54
N SER A 28 -19.12 -18.54 -5.81
CA SER A 28 -19.43 -17.11 -5.99
C SER A 28 -19.19 -16.32 -4.71
N TRP A 29 -19.48 -16.90 -3.54
CA TRP A 29 -19.35 -16.20 -2.26
C TRP A 29 -17.89 -16.11 -1.81
N THR A 30 -17.10 -17.16 -1.99
CA THR A 30 -15.65 -17.16 -1.70
C THR A 30 -14.90 -16.17 -2.59
N ASN A 31 -15.21 -16.13 -3.89
CA ASN A 31 -14.61 -15.17 -4.83
C ASN A 31 -15.01 -13.72 -4.49
N ALA A 32 -16.27 -13.49 -4.10
CA ALA A 32 -16.73 -12.17 -3.66
C ALA A 32 -16.02 -11.73 -2.36
N GLY A 33 -15.78 -12.66 -1.43
CA GLY A 33 -15.00 -12.44 -0.21
C GLY A 33 -13.56 -12.04 -0.51
N ASN A 34 -12.83 -12.86 -1.28
CA ASN A 34 -11.44 -12.61 -1.66
C ASN A 34 -11.26 -11.25 -2.34
N ARG A 35 -12.21 -10.85 -3.20
CA ARG A 35 -12.16 -9.55 -3.87
C ARG A 35 -12.41 -8.39 -2.91
N THR A 36 -13.30 -8.58 -1.94
CA THR A 36 -13.56 -7.60 -0.88
C THR A 36 -12.31 -7.40 -0.02
N ASP A 37 -11.66 -8.48 0.37
CA ASP A 37 -10.43 -8.43 1.20
C ASP A 37 -9.30 -7.72 0.45
N LEU A 38 -9.09 -8.04 -0.82
CA LEU A 38 -8.09 -7.37 -1.65
C LEU A 38 -8.37 -5.86 -1.79
N MET A 39 -9.64 -5.48 -2.01
CA MET A 39 -10.02 -4.07 -2.07
C MET A 39 -9.80 -3.35 -0.74
N GLN A 40 -10.12 -4.00 0.37
CA GLN A 40 -9.91 -3.45 1.72
C GLN A 40 -8.42 -3.28 2.01
N SER A 41 -7.60 -4.28 1.72
CA SER A 41 -6.15 -4.24 1.91
C SER A 41 -5.48 -3.16 1.05
N GLY A 42 -5.90 -2.99 -0.20
CA GLY A 42 -5.43 -1.90 -1.05
C GLY A 42 -5.82 -0.51 -0.54
N ARG A 43 -7.07 -0.34 -0.08
CA ARG A 43 -7.52 0.91 0.55
C ARG A 43 -6.74 1.20 1.83
N TYR A 44 -6.48 0.17 2.64
CA TYR A 44 -5.68 0.29 3.85
C TYR A 44 -4.25 0.75 3.53
N LEU A 45 -3.59 0.14 2.54
CA LEU A 45 -2.26 0.56 2.09
C LEU A 45 -2.23 2.03 1.64
N ILE A 46 -3.15 2.43 0.74
CA ILE A 46 -3.24 3.83 0.26
C ILE A 46 -3.49 4.77 1.43
N SER A 47 -4.42 4.44 2.33
CA SER A 47 -4.73 5.26 3.50
C SER A 47 -3.54 5.39 4.44
N ARG A 48 -2.79 4.30 4.66
CA ARG A 48 -1.62 4.30 5.53
C ARG A 48 -0.51 5.17 4.95
N ILE A 49 -0.13 4.97 3.68
CA ILE A 49 0.86 5.79 2.98
C ILE A 49 0.41 7.26 2.99
N SER A 50 -0.85 7.53 2.64
CA SER A 50 -1.38 8.90 2.60
C SER A 50 -1.27 9.59 3.95
N SER A 51 -1.57 8.88 5.04
CA SER A 51 -1.42 9.39 6.40
C SER A 51 0.05 9.68 6.74
N ASP A 52 0.96 8.77 6.42
CA ASP A 52 2.39 8.96 6.70
C ASP A 52 2.97 10.12 5.85
N LEU A 53 2.54 10.26 4.58
CA LEU A 53 2.89 11.39 3.72
C LEU A 53 2.34 12.74 4.24
N GLN A 54 1.07 12.79 4.66
CA GLN A 54 0.46 14.01 5.20
C GLN A 54 1.13 14.47 6.50
N ASN A 55 1.63 13.52 7.28
CA ASN A 55 2.35 13.77 8.52
C ASN A 55 3.87 13.83 8.33
N SER A 56 4.36 13.83 7.09
CA SER A 56 5.78 13.91 6.80
C SER A 56 6.39 15.21 7.28
N TYR A 57 7.63 15.09 7.73
CA TYR A 57 8.32 16.12 8.46
C TYR A 57 9.74 16.32 7.93
N LEU A 58 10.21 17.57 7.89
CA LEU A 58 11.58 17.93 7.53
C LEU A 58 12.23 18.76 8.62
N SER A 59 13.45 18.39 9.03
CA SER A 59 14.24 19.17 9.97
C SER A 59 15.24 20.05 9.25
N GLN A 60 15.31 21.32 9.64
CA GLN A 60 16.38 22.22 9.17
C GLN A 60 17.72 21.96 9.88
N THR A 61 17.69 21.33 11.07
CA THR A 61 18.88 21.12 11.90
C THR A 61 19.40 19.70 11.87
N ASN A 62 18.53 18.72 11.64
CA ASN A 62 18.91 17.31 11.55
C ASN A 62 18.81 16.86 10.09
N THR A 63 19.97 16.71 9.43
CA THR A 63 20.06 16.28 8.03
C THR A 63 19.60 14.86 7.78
N SER A 64 19.54 14.04 8.83
CA SER A 64 18.99 12.68 8.79
C SER A 64 17.45 12.69 8.72
N CYS A 65 16.79 13.82 9.03
CA CYS A 65 15.36 13.99 8.82
C CYS A 65 15.07 14.54 7.42
N TYR A 66 15.07 13.67 6.42
CA TYR A 66 14.82 14.01 5.03
C TYR A 66 13.62 13.26 4.45
N PHE A 67 13.12 13.77 3.33
CA PHE A 67 12.14 13.12 2.48
C PHE A 67 12.82 12.72 1.18
N GLN A 68 12.71 11.45 0.82
CA GLN A 68 13.21 10.95 -0.45
C GLN A 68 12.18 10.02 -1.07
N GLY A 69 12.08 10.02 -2.39
CA GLY A 69 11.22 9.08 -3.08
C GLY A 69 11.58 8.94 -4.53
N ASP A 70 11.24 7.77 -5.07
CA ASP A 70 11.38 7.41 -6.48
C ASP A 70 10.09 6.74 -6.97
N SER A 71 10.09 6.22 -8.18
CA SER A 71 8.88 5.60 -8.75
C SER A 71 8.39 4.37 -7.98
N ALA A 72 9.20 3.72 -7.15
CA ALA A 72 8.87 2.45 -6.48
C ALA A 72 8.83 2.54 -4.95
N GLY A 73 9.34 3.62 -4.36
CA GLY A 73 9.38 3.75 -2.90
C GLY A 73 9.38 5.18 -2.41
N VAL A 74 9.05 5.33 -1.14
CA VAL A 74 9.09 6.60 -0.43
C VAL A 74 9.63 6.42 0.97
N HIS A 75 10.49 7.36 1.34
CA HIS A 75 11.14 7.48 2.63
C HIS A 75 10.76 8.84 3.24
N CYS A 76 10.25 8.83 4.46
CA CYS A 76 9.84 10.04 5.15
C CYS A 76 9.94 9.90 6.67
N VAL A 77 10.11 11.02 7.35
CA VAL A 77 10.04 11.09 8.81
C VAL A 77 8.66 11.56 9.22
N VAL A 78 8.06 10.89 10.21
CA VAL A 78 6.73 11.23 10.74
C VAL A 78 6.73 11.26 12.27
N PRO A 79 5.78 11.93 12.91
CA PRO A 79 5.52 11.79 14.34
C PRO A 79 5.19 10.34 14.71
N GLY A 80 5.79 9.83 15.78
CA GLY A 80 5.60 8.44 16.23
C GLY A 80 6.83 7.91 16.97
N GLY A 81 6.88 6.61 17.23
CA GLY A 81 8.05 6.02 17.88
C GLY A 81 8.22 6.38 19.36
N VAL A 82 9.26 5.85 19.99
CA VAL A 82 9.58 6.07 21.41
C VAL A 82 10.02 7.52 21.64
N TRP A 83 10.72 8.12 20.68
CA TRP A 83 11.32 9.46 20.78
C TRP A 83 10.47 10.56 20.15
N GLY A 84 9.22 10.26 19.78
CA GLY A 84 8.27 11.21 19.21
C GLY A 84 8.37 11.40 17.69
N PHE A 85 9.43 10.89 17.06
CA PHE A 85 9.53 10.74 15.61
C PHE A 85 10.06 9.36 15.24
N GLN A 86 9.65 8.90 14.05
CA GLN A 86 10.15 7.69 13.43
C GLN A 86 10.35 7.94 11.92
N THR A 87 11.35 7.29 11.38
CA THR A 87 11.62 7.17 9.95
C THR A 87 10.84 6.00 9.39
N ILE A 88 10.13 6.19 8.29
CA ILE A 88 9.35 5.16 7.61
C ILE A 88 9.85 5.03 6.18
N GLU A 89 10.00 3.78 5.73
CA GLU A 89 10.24 3.46 4.33
C GLU A 89 9.18 2.51 3.79
N TYR A 90 8.67 2.83 2.61
CA TYR A 90 7.85 1.96 1.78
C TYR A 90 8.62 1.62 0.51
N ARG A 91 8.59 0.36 0.10
CA ARG A 91 9.18 -0.09 -1.16
C ARG A 91 8.31 -1.14 -1.82
N TYR A 92 8.05 -0.95 -3.10
CA TYR A 92 7.49 -1.97 -3.96
C TYR A 92 8.59 -2.85 -4.54
N ASP A 93 8.45 -4.16 -4.40
CA ASP A 93 9.29 -5.14 -5.06
C ASP A 93 8.50 -5.89 -6.14
N PRO A 94 8.86 -5.74 -7.44
CA PRO A 94 8.18 -6.43 -8.53
C PRO A 94 8.47 -7.93 -8.58
N GLY A 95 9.61 -8.38 -8.05
CA GLY A 95 9.98 -9.80 -7.97
C GLY A 95 9.09 -10.56 -7.00
N TYR A 96 8.80 -9.97 -5.84
CA TYR A 96 7.87 -10.54 -4.85
C TYR A 96 6.41 -10.17 -5.11
N ARG A 97 6.13 -9.21 -6.02
CA ARG A 97 4.80 -8.61 -6.20
C ARG A 97 4.22 -8.14 -4.86
N ALA A 98 5.07 -7.50 -4.06
CA ALA A 98 4.77 -7.16 -2.68
C ALA A 98 5.26 -5.76 -2.33
N VAL A 99 4.63 -5.16 -1.34
CA VAL A 99 5.05 -3.90 -0.74
C VAL A 99 5.62 -4.20 0.63
N PHE A 100 6.82 -3.70 0.88
CA PHE A 100 7.49 -3.75 2.17
C PHE A 100 7.37 -2.41 2.86
N ARG A 101 7.29 -2.46 4.20
CA ARG A 101 7.24 -1.27 5.05
C ARG A 101 8.09 -1.51 6.29
N ALA A 102 8.99 -0.59 6.58
CA ALA A 102 9.69 -0.57 7.85
C ALA A 102 9.55 0.79 8.54
N ALA A 103 9.73 0.78 9.86
CA ALA A 103 9.86 1.98 10.66
C ALA A 103 11.01 1.83 11.66
N THR A 104 11.75 2.91 11.89
CA THR A 104 12.83 2.99 12.87
C THR A 104 12.78 4.32 13.58
N ASP A 105 13.11 4.35 14.86
CA ASP A 105 13.22 5.60 15.62
C ASP A 105 14.59 6.27 15.44
N ASP A 106 15.53 5.59 14.77
CA ASP A 106 16.86 6.08 14.47
C ASP A 106 16.93 6.60 13.02
N PRO A 107 16.88 7.93 12.80
CA PRO A 107 16.94 8.48 11.45
C PRO A 107 18.34 8.38 10.81
N GLU A 108 19.40 8.16 11.59
CA GLU A 108 20.76 8.00 11.06
C GLU A 108 20.97 6.61 10.44
N ASN A 109 20.27 5.61 10.98
CA ASN A 109 20.26 4.24 10.50
C ASN A 109 18.87 3.91 9.92
N PRO A 110 18.58 4.33 8.67
CA PRO A 110 17.29 4.04 8.04
C PRO A 110 17.06 2.52 7.98
N PRO A 111 15.79 2.09 7.97
CA PRO A 111 15.50 0.67 8.02
C PRO A 111 15.99 -0.04 6.76
N ASP A 112 16.70 -1.15 6.91
CA ASP A 112 17.07 -1.99 5.78
C ASP A 112 15.92 -2.95 5.44
N LEU A 113 15.23 -2.65 4.33
CA LEU A 113 14.12 -3.45 3.84
C LEU A 113 14.56 -4.82 3.32
N SER A 114 15.84 -5.04 3.04
CA SER A 114 16.38 -6.31 2.51
C SER A 114 16.30 -7.45 3.53
N TYR A 115 16.13 -7.13 4.81
CA TYR A 115 15.99 -8.09 5.92
C TYR A 115 14.54 -8.32 6.36
N LEU A 116 13.57 -7.73 5.67
CA LEU A 116 12.16 -7.97 6.00
C LEU A 116 11.69 -9.27 5.36
N ASP A 117 11.46 -10.28 6.19
CA ASP A 117 10.87 -11.54 5.76
C ASP A 117 9.35 -11.43 5.52
N GLU A 118 8.68 -10.45 6.12
CA GLU A 118 7.23 -10.25 6.04
C GLU A 118 6.88 -9.03 5.18
N SER A 119 6.07 -9.26 4.15
CA SER A 119 5.52 -8.20 3.31
C SER A 119 4.41 -7.45 4.06
N PHE A 120 4.30 -6.16 3.79
CA PHE A 120 3.17 -5.35 4.29
C PHE A 120 1.89 -5.60 3.47
N LEU A 121 2.03 -5.85 2.17
CA LEU A 121 0.93 -6.26 1.31
C LEU A 121 1.44 -7.09 0.12
N ASP A 122 0.85 -8.27 -0.08
CA ASP A 122 1.08 -9.12 -1.25
C ASP A 122 0.10 -8.84 -2.39
N GLY A 123 0.37 -9.45 -3.54
CA GLY A 123 -0.51 -9.36 -4.72
C GLY A 123 -0.47 -7.99 -5.41
N VAL A 124 0.58 -7.21 -5.15
CA VAL A 124 0.77 -5.89 -5.76
C VAL A 124 1.37 -6.05 -7.15
N GLN A 125 0.57 -5.75 -8.16
CA GLN A 125 1.03 -5.74 -9.55
C GLN A 125 1.76 -4.46 -9.91
N LYS A 126 1.36 -3.36 -9.28
CA LYS A 126 1.99 -2.07 -9.49
C LYS A 126 1.76 -1.18 -8.29
N LEU A 127 2.82 -0.58 -7.77
CA LEU A 127 2.75 0.58 -6.91
C LEU A 127 3.74 1.61 -7.44
N THR A 128 3.25 2.79 -7.80
CA THR A 128 4.12 3.88 -8.27
C THR A 128 3.83 5.21 -7.63
N PHE A 129 4.90 5.99 -7.46
CA PHE A 129 4.85 7.34 -6.93
C PHE A 129 5.29 8.37 -7.96
N ARG A 130 4.68 9.56 -7.91
CA ARG A 130 5.17 10.76 -8.61
C ARG A 130 5.05 11.97 -7.68
N TYR A 131 5.91 12.95 -7.88
CA TYR A 131 6.10 14.08 -6.99
C TYR A 131 5.84 15.39 -7.73
N TYR A 132 4.87 16.17 -7.29
CA TYR A 132 4.55 17.44 -7.91
C TYR A 132 5.41 18.57 -7.32
N ASP A 133 6.07 19.31 -8.21
CA ASP A 133 6.79 20.51 -7.88
C ASP A 133 5.95 21.74 -8.28
N ALA A 134 5.39 22.48 -7.32
CA ALA A 134 4.64 23.70 -7.63
C ALA A 134 5.51 24.84 -8.19
N THR A 135 6.82 24.84 -7.88
CA THR A 135 7.76 25.86 -8.38
C THR A 135 8.01 25.67 -9.87
N ARG A 136 8.23 24.42 -10.28
CA ARG A 136 8.46 24.04 -11.69
C ARG A 136 7.17 23.71 -12.43
N LYS A 137 6.03 23.63 -11.73
CA LYS A 137 4.71 23.24 -12.24
C LYS A 137 4.74 21.92 -13.01
N THR A 138 5.49 20.95 -12.50
CA THR A 138 5.68 19.66 -13.18
C THR A 138 5.65 18.50 -12.18
N TRP A 139 5.26 17.33 -12.68
CA TRP A 139 5.44 16.07 -11.99
C TRP A 139 6.85 15.54 -12.26
N LEU A 140 7.47 14.98 -11.23
CA LEU A 140 8.77 14.35 -11.23
C LEU A 140 8.64 12.91 -10.75
N ASP A 141 9.49 12.01 -11.24
CA ASP A 141 9.49 10.61 -10.82
C ASP A 141 10.51 10.35 -9.68
N PHE A 142 11.19 11.41 -9.25
CA PHE A 142 12.14 11.39 -8.14
C PHE A 142 12.03 12.67 -7.31
N TRP A 143 12.23 12.55 -6.01
CA TRP A 143 12.36 13.66 -5.08
C TRP A 143 13.43 13.37 -4.04
N ASP A 144 14.27 14.36 -3.74
CA ASP A 144 15.17 14.35 -2.59
C ASP A 144 15.18 15.74 -1.96
N SER A 145 14.62 15.86 -0.76
CA SER A 145 14.54 17.15 -0.06
C SER A 145 15.94 17.71 0.26
N ARG A 146 16.97 16.86 0.35
CA ARG A 146 18.35 17.31 0.62
C ARG A 146 18.95 18.06 -0.57
N GLN A 147 18.48 17.78 -1.78
CA GLN A 147 18.93 18.43 -3.01
C GLN A 147 18.06 19.63 -3.38
N VAL A 148 16.79 19.65 -2.94
CA VAL A 148 15.80 20.67 -3.33
C VAL A 148 15.46 21.57 -2.14
N GLU A 149 16.42 22.39 -1.71
CA GLU A 149 16.22 23.47 -0.72
C GLU A 149 15.54 23.04 0.60
N ALA A 150 15.70 21.77 1.02
CA ALA A 150 15.06 21.22 2.21
C ALA A 150 13.53 21.38 2.23
N ARG A 151 12.87 21.16 1.08
CA ARG A 151 11.40 21.19 0.96
C ARG A 151 10.78 19.85 0.60
N LEU A 152 9.52 19.69 1.02
CA LEU A 152 8.66 18.58 0.63
C LEU A 152 8.07 18.82 -0.77
N PRO A 153 7.73 17.75 -1.51
CA PRO A 153 6.88 17.90 -2.69
C PRO A 153 5.50 18.42 -2.29
N ASP A 154 4.86 19.19 -3.16
CA ASP A 154 3.55 19.79 -2.88
C ASP A 154 2.42 18.73 -2.92
N LEU A 155 2.54 17.77 -3.84
CA LEU A 155 1.66 16.61 -3.97
C LEU A 155 2.48 15.35 -4.25
N VAL A 156 1.98 14.22 -3.77
CA VAL A 156 2.44 12.89 -4.18
C VAL A 156 1.28 12.15 -4.81
N GLU A 157 1.45 11.70 -6.05
CA GLU A 157 0.50 10.80 -6.72
C GLU A 157 0.88 9.36 -6.40
N ILE A 158 -0.08 8.59 -5.90
CA ILE A 158 0.03 7.16 -5.64
C ILE A 158 -0.85 6.44 -6.68
N ARG A 159 -0.27 5.47 -7.39
CA ARG A 159 -1.01 4.54 -8.26
C ARG A 159 -0.80 3.12 -7.77
N LEU A 160 -1.90 2.41 -7.53
CA LEU A 160 -1.89 1.04 -7.03
C LEU A 160 -2.70 0.13 -7.96
N SER A 161 -2.16 -1.04 -8.27
CA SER A 161 -2.82 -2.14 -8.96
C SER A 161 -2.60 -3.41 -8.18
N LEU A 162 -3.68 -4.13 -7.87
CA LEU A 162 -3.64 -5.37 -7.10
C LEU A 162 -4.25 -6.52 -7.91
N GLN A 163 -3.64 -7.68 -7.85
CA GLN A 163 -4.21 -8.91 -8.40
C GLN A 163 -4.02 -10.04 -7.40
N PRO A 164 -5.06 -10.82 -7.07
CA PRO A 164 -4.93 -11.99 -6.22
C PRO A 164 -3.86 -12.93 -6.76
N SER A 165 -3.04 -13.49 -5.88
CA SER A 165 -1.96 -14.42 -6.23
C SER A 165 -2.46 -15.75 -6.82
N GLN A 166 -3.77 -16.03 -6.76
CA GLN A 166 -4.38 -17.29 -7.22
C GLN A 166 -5.61 -17.12 -8.13
N SER A 167 -5.88 -15.92 -8.67
CA SER A 167 -7.02 -15.72 -9.59
C SER A 167 -6.56 -15.40 -11.01
N GLU A 168 -7.26 -15.95 -11.99
CA GLU A 168 -7.18 -15.49 -13.39
C GLU A 168 -7.83 -14.12 -13.61
N ASP A 169 -8.55 -13.60 -12.59
CA ASP A 169 -9.17 -12.28 -12.66
C ASP A 169 -8.14 -11.19 -12.98
N PRO A 170 -8.50 -10.20 -13.81
CA PRO A 170 -7.61 -9.10 -14.12
C PRO A 170 -7.27 -8.31 -12.86
N ALA A 171 -6.10 -7.67 -12.88
CA ALA A 171 -5.70 -6.76 -11.83
C ALA A 171 -6.75 -5.65 -11.64
N TYR A 172 -7.04 -5.32 -10.39
CA TYR A 172 -7.88 -4.21 -10.02
C TYR A 172 -7.01 -2.95 -9.87
N ASP A 173 -7.22 -1.99 -10.76
CA ASP A 173 -6.57 -0.69 -10.71
C ASP A 173 -7.35 0.26 -9.80
N PHE A 174 -6.68 0.76 -8.77
CA PHE A 174 -7.24 1.79 -7.90
C PHE A 174 -7.17 3.16 -8.61
N PRO A 175 -8.16 4.04 -8.37
CA PRO A 175 -8.08 5.42 -8.81
C PRO A 175 -6.78 6.09 -8.33
N PRO A 176 -6.09 6.87 -9.19
CA PRO A 176 -4.92 7.63 -8.76
C PRO A 176 -5.26 8.52 -7.56
N THR A 177 -4.44 8.44 -6.52
CA THR A 177 -4.64 9.19 -5.29
C THR A 177 -3.57 10.27 -5.17
N ALA A 178 -3.97 11.54 -5.18
CA ALA A 178 -3.06 12.66 -4.96
C ALA A 178 -3.11 13.09 -3.49
N VAL A 179 -1.98 12.99 -2.82
CA VAL A 179 -1.82 13.35 -1.41
C VAL A 179 -1.12 14.69 -1.31
N LYS A 180 -1.74 15.67 -0.68
CA LYS A 180 -1.11 16.96 -0.37
C LYS A 180 -0.29 16.85 0.90
N LEU A 181 0.99 17.20 0.80
CA LEU A 181 1.87 17.23 1.96
C LEU A 181 1.73 18.59 2.66
N MET A 182 1.66 18.57 3.98
CA MET A 182 1.62 19.80 4.77
C MET A 182 3.04 20.20 5.15
N VAL A 183 3.40 21.46 4.91
CA VAL A 183 4.67 22.00 5.41
C VAL A 183 4.58 22.10 6.93
N ARG A 184 5.16 21.13 7.63
CA ARG A 184 5.39 21.17 9.07
C ARG A 184 6.88 21.24 9.30
N GLN A 185 7.36 22.37 9.83
CA GLN A 185 8.74 22.55 10.26
C GLN A 185 8.77 22.64 11.80
N LEU A 186 9.63 21.87 12.46
CA LEU A 186 9.87 21.96 13.90
C LEU A 186 10.54 23.31 14.06
N GLN A 187 9.88 24.20 14.77
CA GLN A 187 10.60 25.30 15.35
C GLN A 187 11.49 24.80 16.49
N ARG A 188 12.67 25.40 16.55
CA ARG A 188 13.75 25.23 17.52
C ARG A 188 13.18 25.24 18.96
N GLY A 189 12.90 24.07 19.53
CA GLY A 189 12.30 24.00 20.88
C GLY A 189 11.96 22.59 21.36
N SER A 190 11.62 21.67 20.45
CA SER A 190 11.44 20.26 20.81
C SER A 190 12.83 19.63 20.94
N ARG A 191 13.29 19.49 22.18
CA ARG A 191 14.51 18.75 22.50
C ARG A 191 14.37 17.34 21.95
N LEU A 192 15.06 17.04 20.85
CA LEU A 192 15.48 15.67 20.56
C LEU A 192 16.36 15.27 21.75
N GLY A 193 15.94 14.24 22.47
CA GLY A 193 16.65 13.71 23.62
C GLY A 193 18.12 13.46 23.25
N ARG A 194 19.00 14.00 24.08
CA ARG A 194 20.44 13.75 24.04
C ARG A 194 20.75 12.31 24.39
#